data_AF-A0A4R4ZL34-F1
#
_entry.id   AF-A0A4R4ZL34-F1
#
_cell.length_a   1.000
_cell.length_b   1.000
_cell.length_c   1.000
_cell.angle_alpha   90.00
_cell.angle_beta   90.00
_cell.angle_gamma   90.00
#
_symmetry.space_group_name_H-M   'P 1'
#
loop_
_entity.id
_entity.type
_entity.pdbx_description
1 polymer ?
#
loop_
_entity_poly.entity_id
_entity_poly.type
_entity_poly.pdbx_seq_one_letter_code
_entity_poly.pdbx_strand_id
1 'polypeptide(L)'
;MTATETELTSQVRNGLCEFPGVNCPNPKLADAGASGRPPKYCGLEGPGVDGKLVVHNKATAWSAKKAAERRPERAAGSTSSVPPLPAGPVTTARTTLENQMLELPRRLDQLQEFLTGITAAVRAYGDAEAVAAEVEQLQASSRAQVAEVERQRGEEEHRRRQAEQQAAEAEDAREEADAAAQDAIEELESARSEALSALTAAEKSRQDAVTARENAAGEVEQARAEVAAVREAAVAQAEEVRLDAERRIAEIQAAVEVQVQQARTEAEVARIAQATAESERQTSQHAADQLRAELRELRDQHRSELESLRIEHRADRDELRTDHQAQLADIRQAAADRVAAATTAQRVAEQIAEDLREQLVARSEPVVARPEPVIEPK
;
A
#
# COMPACT_ATOMS: atom_id res chain seq x y z
N MET A 1 50.27 -14.53 89.29
CA MET A 1 50.84 -13.19 89.55
C MET A 1 51.50 -12.76 88.25
N THR A 2 51.20 -11.67 87.56
CA THR A 2 50.23 -10.56 87.69
C THR A 2 50.54 -9.71 86.45
N ALA A 3 49.84 -9.93 85.33
CA ALA A 3 50.15 -9.30 84.04
C ALA A 3 48.92 -9.23 83.13
N THR A 4 47.75 -8.92 83.70
CA THR A 4 46.45 -9.02 82.99
C THR A 4 45.48 -7.85 83.22
N GLU A 5 45.89 -6.78 83.91
CA GLU A 5 45.01 -5.63 84.21
C GLU A 5 45.34 -4.35 83.41
N THR A 6 46.49 -4.28 82.74
CA THR A 6 46.96 -3.04 82.06
C THR A 6 46.51 -2.91 80.60
N GLU A 7 46.19 -3.99 79.90
CA GLU A 7 45.77 -3.93 78.49
C GLU A 7 44.27 -3.63 78.29
N LEU A 8 43.41 -4.07 79.23
CA LEU A 8 41.96 -3.88 79.15
C LEU A 8 41.53 -2.40 79.27
N THR A 9 42.36 -1.52 79.82
CA THR A 9 42.06 -0.07 79.91
C THR A 9 42.45 0.72 78.65
N SER A 10 43.25 0.15 77.73
CA SER A 10 43.60 0.80 76.46
C SER A 10 42.58 0.54 75.35
N GLN A 11 41.99 -0.66 75.25
CA GLN A 11 41.01 -0.97 74.19
C GLN A 11 39.71 -0.15 74.32
N VAL A 12 39.29 0.21 75.53
CA VAL A 12 38.03 0.97 75.78
C VAL A 12 38.12 2.44 75.33
N ARG A 13 39.31 2.96 74.98
CA ARG A 13 39.49 4.37 74.56
C ARG A 13 39.42 4.61 73.05
N ASN A 14 39.34 3.55 72.24
CA ASN A 14 39.18 3.64 70.78
C ASN A 14 37.77 4.10 70.37
N GLY A 15 37.48 5.37 70.60
CA GLY A 15 36.18 5.99 70.30
C GLY A 15 35.95 7.35 70.95
N LEU A 16 36.74 7.73 71.96
CA LEU A 16 36.58 8.99 72.72
C LEU A 16 37.32 10.17 72.08
N CYS A 17 36.85 11.39 72.33
CA CYS A 17 37.41 12.64 71.79
C CYS A 17 38.88 12.87 72.23
N GLU A 18 39.78 13.08 71.26
CA GLU A 18 41.24 13.29 71.48
C GLU A 18 41.62 14.77 71.74
N PHE A 19 40.80 15.54 72.47
CA PHE A 19 41.09 16.97 72.68
C PHE A 19 42.34 17.18 73.56
N PRO A 20 43.29 18.08 73.20
CA PRO A 20 44.55 18.22 73.95
C PRO A 20 44.33 18.64 75.42
N GLY A 21 45.02 17.97 76.34
CA GLY A 21 45.11 18.37 77.75
C GLY A 21 43.90 18.04 78.63
N VAL A 22 42.86 17.38 78.10
CA VAL A 22 41.63 17.03 78.83
C VAL A 22 41.13 15.64 78.43
N ASN A 23 40.57 14.90 79.38
CA ASN A 23 39.97 13.58 79.11
C ASN A 23 38.47 13.75 78.88
N CYS A 24 38.05 13.90 77.62
CA CYS A 24 36.65 14.10 77.26
C CYS A 24 35.90 12.76 77.21
N PRO A 25 34.79 12.57 77.95
CA PRO A 25 34.01 11.33 77.94
C PRO A 25 33.10 11.17 76.71
N ASN A 26 33.02 12.17 75.83
CA ASN A 26 32.15 12.13 74.65
C ASN A 26 32.81 11.32 73.51
N PRO A 27 32.03 10.48 72.80
CA PRO A 27 32.52 9.77 71.62
C PRO A 27 32.85 10.76 70.48
N LYS A 28 33.76 10.36 69.59
CA LYS A 28 34.06 11.06 68.33
C LYS A 28 32.80 11.13 67.46
N LEU A 29 32.63 12.23 66.73
CA LEU A 29 31.48 12.37 65.83
C LEU A 29 31.61 11.35 64.68
N ALA A 30 30.61 10.49 64.53
CA ALA A 30 30.54 9.57 63.40
C ALA A 30 29.79 10.26 62.26
N ASP A 31 30.52 10.69 61.22
CA ASP A 31 29.91 11.26 60.01
C ASP A 31 29.19 10.16 59.23
N ALA A 32 27.88 10.03 59.46
CA ALA A 32 27.00 9.08 58.80
C ALA A 32 26.74 9.47 57.33
N GLY A 33 27.76 9.36 56.48
CA GLY A 33 27.66 9.60 55.04
C GLY A 33 28.94 10.10 54.35
N ALA A 34 29.98 10.50 55.10
CA ALA A 34 31.24 10.94 54.51
C ALA A 34 32.20 9.77 54.28
N SER A 35 32.65 9.55 53.04
CA SER A 35 33.65 8.54 52.66
C SER A 35 35.09 8.89 53.06
N GLY A 36 35.27 9.48 54.24
CA GLY A 36 36.53 10.01 54.74
C GLY A 36 36.97 9.40 56.08
N ARG A 37 38.20 9.71 56.50
CA ARG A 37 38.70 9.31 57.82
C ARG A 37 37.91 10.07 58.91
N PRO A 38 37.30 9.39 59.90
CA PRO A 38 36.42 10.04 60.87
C PRO A 38 37.14 11.13 61.69
N PRO A 39 36.43 12.21 62.08
CA PRO A 39 37.01 13.32 62.82
C PRO A 39 37.53 12.88 64.20
N LYS A 40 38.65 13.48 64.63
CA LYS A 40 39.33 13.14 65.89
C LYS A 40 38.62 13.64 67.16
N TYR A 41 37.67 14.56 67.01
CA TYR A 41 37.04 15.29 68.10
C TYR A 41 35.51 15.12 68.06
N CYS A 42 34.82 15.31 69.19
CA CYS A 42 33.38 15.07 69.30
C CYS A 42 32.49 16.18 68.72
N GLY A 43 33.03 17.37 68.45
CA GLY A 43 32.23 18.52 67.97
C GLY A 43 31.30 19.16 69.00
N LEU A 44 31.23 18.61 70.22
CA LEU A 44 30.42 19.12 71.33
C LEU A 44 31.22 20.07 72.22
N GLU A 45 30.51 20.87 73.01
CA GLU A 45 31.12 21.64 74.10
C GLU A 45 31.59 20.69 75.22
N GLY A 46 32.84 20.88 75.64
CA GLY A 46 33.43 20.14 76.76
C GLY A 46 34.49 20.98 77.46
N PRO A 47 35.04 20.51 78.59
CA PRO A 47 36.11 21.23 79.27
C PRO A 47 37.32 21.38 78.34
N GLY A 48 37.91 22.57 78.29
CA GLY A 48 39.20 22.85 77.67
C GLY A 48 40.34 22.86 78.69
N VAL A 49 41.58 23.09 78.23
CA VAL A 49 42.81 23.06 79.05
C VAL A 49 42.74 24.02 80.26
N ASP A 50 42.08 25.17 80.11
CA ASP A 50 41.89 26.17 81.17
C ASP A 50 40.61 25.95 82.01
N GLY A 51 39.97 24.77 81.91
CA GLY A 51 38.74 24.42 82.62
C GLY A 51 37.45 25.07 82.08
N LYS A 52 37.54 26.00 81.13
CA LYS A 52 36.39 26.62 80.46
C LYS A 52 35.75 25.67 79.44
N LEU A 53 34.44 25.78 79.25
CA LEU A 53 33.74 25.04 78.18
C LEU A 53 34.13 25.61 76.80
N VAL A 54 34.53 24.72 75.90
CA VAL A 54 34.94 25.03 74.52
C VAL A 54 34.44 23.90 73.60
N VAL A 55 33.96 24.25 72.41
CA VAL A 55 33.61 23.27 71.37
C VAL A 55 34.86 22.49 70.95
N HIS A 56 34.84 21.16 71.08
CA HIS A 56 35.97 20.29 70.72
C HIS A 56 36.03 20.06 69.20
N ASN A 57 36.79 20.92 68.50
CA ASN A 57 37.01 20.83 67.05
C ASN A 57 38.49 21.07 66.68
N LYS A 58 38.83 20.93 65.39
CA LYS A 58 40.22 21.04 64.91
C LYS A 58 40.85 22.42 65.16
N ALA A 59 40.08 23.50 65.07
CA ALA A 59 40.58 24.87 65.27
C ALA A 59 40.85 25.15 66.75
N THR A 60 39.92 24.77 67.64
CA THR A 60 40.08 24.95 69.09
C THR A 60 41.19 24.06 69.66
N ALA A 61 41.35 22.83 69.15
CA ALA A 61 42.45 21.94 69.52
C ALA A 61 43.83 22.49 69.11
N TRP A 62 43.94 23.12 67.94
CA TRP A 62 45.18 23.76 67.49
C TRP A 62 45.55 24.98 68.36
N SER A 63 44.57 25.82 68.69
CA SER A 63 44.75 26.96 69.60
C SER A 63 45.16 26.51 71.00
N ALA A 64 44.54 25.46 71.54
CA ALA A 64 44.91 24.87 72.83
C ALA A 64 46.36 24.35 72.82
N LYS A 65 46.79 23.69 71.74
CA LYS A 65 48.18 23.23 71.58
C LYS A 65 49.18 24.40 71.55
N LYS A 66 48.90 25.44 70.77
CA LYS A 66 49.73 26.67 70.73
C LYS A 66 49.78 27.43 72.05
N ALA A 67 48.73 27.35 72.87
CA ALA A 67 48.73 27.94 74.21
C ALA A 67 49.65 27.15 75.17
N ALA A 68 49.63 25.81 75.11
CA ALA A 68 50.52 24.96 75.89
C ALA A 68 52.01 25.15 75.52
N GLU A 69 52.31 25.23 74.22
CA GLU A 69 53.66 25.49 73.69
C GLU A 69 54.22 26.89 74.07
N ARG A 70 53.39 27.79 74.63
CA ARG A 70 53.76 29.17 75.00
C ARG A 70 53.98 29.40 76.50
N ARG A 71 54.01 28.36 77.34
CA ARG A 71 54.40 28.48 78.77
C ARG A 71 55.92 28.28 78.94
N PRO A 72 56.70 29.33 79.28
CA PRO A 72 58.10 29.16 79.67
C PRO A 72 58.22 28.58 81.09
N GLU A 73 59.12 27.62 81.27
CA GLU A 73 59.48 27.06 82.57
C GLU A 73 60.22 28.10 83.43
N ARG A 74 59.88 28.20 84.72
CA ARG A 74 60.46 29.19 85.63
C ARG A 74 61.30 28.49 86.70
N ALA A 75 62.60 28.39 86.45
CA ALA A 75 63.59 27.85 87.39
C ALA A 75 63.93 28.84 88.51
N ALA A 76 64.53 28.36 89.61
CA ALA A 76 64.77 29.12 90.83
C ALA A 76 66.24 29.01 91.33
N GLY A 77 66.73 30.06 92.03
CA GLY A 77 67.75 29.92 93.11
C GLY A 77 69.14 30.55 92.92
N SER A 78 69.92 30.51 94.03
CA SER A 78 71.28 31.07 94.27
C SER A 78 71.38 32.53 94.78
N THR A 79 72.44 32.86 95.54
CA THR A 79 72.55 34.06 96.41
C THR A 79 73.99 34.46 96.84
N SER A 80 74.33 35.75 96.91
CA SER A 80 75.41 36.36 97.75
C SER A 80 75.28 37.90 97.77
N SER A 81 75.29 38.64 98.90
CA SER A 81 76.27 38.80 100.02
C SER A 81 77.46 39.72 99.64
N VAL A 82 77.44 41.06 99.86
CA VAL A 82 77.63 41.86 101.11
C VAL A 82 79.10 41.91 101.61
N PRO A 83 79.75 43.11 101.70
CA PRO A 83 80.08 43.77 102.99
C PRO A 83 79.99 45.35 103.02
N PRO A 84 80.20 46.06 104.17
CA PRO A 84 79.58 47.38 104.46
C PRO A 84 80.47 48.59 104.96
N LEU A 85 79.92 49.83 104.88
CA LEU A 85 80.04 51.03 105.79
C LEU A 85 81.46 51.60 106.18
N PRO A 86 81.64 52.78 106.88
CA PRO A 86 80.76 53.88 107.36
C PRO A 86 81.27 55.33 107.00
N ALA A 87 80.98 56.37 107.82
CA ALA A 87 81.24 57.81 107.58
C ALA A 87 81.98 58.55 108.74
N GLY A 88 82.44 59.81 108.52
CA GLY A 88 82.82 60.78 109.57
C GLY A 88 84.14 61.58 109.35
N PRO A 89 84.21 62.91 109.63
CA PRO A 89 85.39 63.73 109.30
C PRO A 89 86.21 64.30 110.49
N VAL A 90 87.47 64.69 110.19
CA VAL A 90 88.39 65.60 110.94
C VAL A 90 88.96 65.18 112.31
N THR A 91 89.40 63.92 112.45
CA THR A 91 90.62 63.59 113.24
C THR A 91 91.64 62.80 112.40
N THR A 92 91.41 62.72 111.10
CA THR A 92 92.09 61.88 110.11
C THR A 92 93.19 62.61 109.32
N ALA A 93 93.86 63.60 109.91
CA ALA A 93 94.94 64.35 109.24
C ALA A 93 96.35 64.07 109.82
N ARG A 94 96.41 63.51 111.04
CA ARG A 94 97.69 63.24 111.75
C ARG A 94 98.01 61.74 111.75
N THR A 95 97.04 60.91 112.12
CA THR A 95 97.09 59.45 111.93
C THR A 95 97.17 59.07 110.44
N THR A 96 96.58 59.85 109.53
CA THR A 96 96.71 59.61 108.09
C THR A 96 98.10 59.94 107.55
N LEU A 97 98.86 60.84 108.18
CA LEU A 97 100.22 61.16 107.73
C LEU A 97 101.19 60.02 108.10
N GLU A 98 101.05 59.46 109.30
CA GLU A 98 101.78 58.25 109.71
C GLU A 98 101.35 57.04 108.87
N ASN A 99 100.06 56.86 108.62
CA ASN A 99 99.58 55.83 107.67
C ASN A 99 100.04 56.12 106.23
N GLN A 100 100.22 57.36 105.79
CA GLN A 100 100.76 57.69 104.46
C GLN A 100 102.25 57.39 104.34
N MET A 101 103.03 57.48 105.43
CA MET A 101 104.43 57.04 105.44
C MET A 101 104.55 55.51 105.49
N LEU A 102 103.65 54.80 106.18
CA LEU A 102 103.57 53.33 106.17
C LEU A 102 102.93 52.76 104.89
N GLU A 103 102.00 53.49 104.25
CA GLU A 103 101.49 53.17 102.92
C GLU A 103 102.44 53.61 101.80
N LEU A 104 103.49 54.41 102.07
CA LEU A 104 104.37 54.89 101.00
C LEU A 104 105.02 53.75 100.20
N PRO A 105 105.56 52.68 100.84
CA PRO A 105 106.02 51.49 100.12
C PRO A 105 104.90 50.84 99.32
N ARG A 106 103.72 50.61 99.93
CA ARG A 106 102.55 50.02 99.29
C ARG A 106 102.00 50.86 98.10
N ARG A 107 102.14 52.18 98.14
CA ARG A 107 101.77 53.10 97.04
C ARG A 107 102.85 53.17 95.97
N LEU A 108 104.12 52.97 96.34
CA LEU A 108 105.20 52.75 95.38
C LEU A 108 105.06 51.38 94.69
N ASP A 109 104.67 50.33 95.42
CA ASP A 109 104.31 49.02 94.86
C ASP A 109 103.11 49.14 93.91
N GLN A 110 102.04 49.86 94.30
CA GLN A 110 100.91 50.13 93.40
C GLN A 110 101.28 51.00 92.19
N LEU A 111 102.17 51.97 92.35
CA LEU A 111 102.68 52.77 91.23
C LEU A 111 103.59 51.91 90.32
N GLN A 112 104.35 50.98 90.90
CA GLN A 112 105.16 50.02 90.17
C GLN A 112 104.29 48.99 89.45
N GLU A 113 103.23 48.47 90.07
CA GLU A 113 102.20 47.64 89.43
C GLU A 113 101.50 48.42 88.30
N PHE A 114 101.18 49.69 88.52
CA PHE A 114 100.54 50.55 87.50
C PHE A 114 101.49 50.85 86.33
N LEU A 115 102.77 51.14 86.58
CA LEU A 115 103.78 51.31 85.54
C LEU A 115 104.15 49.98 84.85
N THR A 116 104.08 48.85 85.57
CA THR A 116 104.20 47.50 85.01
C THR A 116 102.98 47.17 84.15
N GLY A 117 101.78 47.59 84.57
CA GLY A 117 100.54 47.50 83.83
C GLY A 117 100.53 48.37 82.58
N ILE A 118 101.04 49.61 82.65
CA ILE A 118 101.25 50.48 81.49
C ILE A 118 102.28 49.88 80.54
N THR A 119 103.41 49.37 81.03
CA THR A 119 104.43 48.77 80.14
C THR A 119 103.99 47.42 79.58
N ALA A 120 103.15 46.66 80.28
CA ALA A 120 102.47 45.48 79.74
C ALA A 120 101.41 45.86 78.70
N ALA A 121 100.59 46.89 78.94
CA ALA A 121 99.61 47.39 77.99
C ALA A 121 100.26 48.01 76.74
N VAL A 122 101.37 48.74 76.90
CA VAL A 122 102.16 49.30 75.79
C VAL A 122 102.89 48.18 75.03
N ARG A 123 103.33 47.09 75.69
CA ARG A 123 103.80 45.89 74.98
C ARG A 123 102.67 45.20 74.23
N ALA A 124 101.49 45.06 74.81
CA ALA A 124 100.34 44.45 74.13
C ALA A 124 99.82 45.29 72.95
N TYR A 125 99.81 46.61 73.05
CA TYR A 125 99.49 47.53 71.95
C TYR A 125 100.63 47.68 70.93
N GLY A 126 101.88 47.48 71.36
CA GLY A 126 103.09 47.53 70.53
C GLY A 126 103.43 46.19 69.88
N ASP A 127 102.70 45.12 70.20
CA ASP A 127 102.78 43.82 69.54
C ASP A 127 102.09 43.92 68.18
N ALA A 128 102.85 44.41 67.21
CA ALA A 128 102.40 44.54 65.83
C ALA A 128 102.03 43.20 65.19
N GLU A 129 102.55 42.07 65.70
CA GLU A 129 102.18 40.73 65.24
C GLU A 129 100.80 40.33 65.78
N ALA A 130 100.49 40.62 67.04
CA ALA A 130 99.16 40.43 67.60
C ALA A 130 98.10 41.29 66.89
N VAL A 131 98.38 42.58 66.66
CA VAL A 131 97.46 43.48 65.92
C VAL A 131 97.31 43.04 64.46
N ALA A 132 98.37 42.57 63.80
CA ALA A 132 98.27 42.00 62.46
C ALA A 132 97.40 40.73 62.44
N ALA A 133 97.56 39.83 63.41
CA ALA A 133 96.74 38.63 63.55
C ALA A 133 95.26 38.95 63.79
N GLU A 134 94.93 39.94 64.63
CA GLU A 134 93.55 40.41 64.82
C GLU A 134 92.96 41.01 63.54
N VAL A 135 93.74 41.80 62.78
CA VAL A 135 93.31 42.37 61.50
C VAL A 135 93.11 41.27 60.44
N GLU A 136 94.00 40.29 60.36
CA GLU A 136 93.85 39.14 59.46
C GLU A 136 92.64 38.28 59.84
N GLN A 137 92.41 38.03 61.13
CA GLN A 137 91.23 37.33 61.62
C GLN A 137 89.94 38.11 61.33
N LEU A 138 89.94 39.43 61.51
CA LEU A 138 88.80 40.29 61.17
C LEU A 138 88.54 40.33 59.66
N GLN A 139 89.58 40.39 58.83
CA GLN A 139 89.46 40.31 57.38
C GLN A 139 88.96 38.93 56.92
N ALA A 140 89.44 37.85 57.52
CA ALA A 140 88.96 36.49 57.24
C ALA A 140 87.49 36.33 57.65
N SER A 141 87.10 36.82 58.83
CA SER A 141 85.72 36.85 59.32
C SER A 141 84.82 37.69 58.42
N SER A 142 85.26 38.88 58.00
CA SER A 142 84.53 39.75 57.08
C SER A 142 84.34 39.10 55.70
N ARG A 143 85.38 38.49 55.12
CA ARG A 143 85.28 37.72 53.87
C ARG A 143 84.32 36.53 54.00
N ALA A 144 84.34 35.83 55.13
CA ALA A 144 83.41 34.73 55.40
C ALA A 144 81.95 35.22 55.53
N GLN A 145 81.72 36.36 56.19
CA GLN A 145 80.39 36.98 56.28
C GLN A 145 79.88 37.46 54.92
N VAL A 146 80.74 38.07 54.09
CA VAL A 146 80.37 38.47 52.73
C VAL A 146 80.03 37.24 51.88
N ALA A 147 80.87 36.19 51.90
CA ALA A 147 80.60 34.95 51.17
C ALA A 147 79.30 34.25 51.61
N GLU A 148 78.98 34.28 52.91
CA GLU A 148 77.73 33.73 53.44
C GLU A 148 76.51 34.57 53.02
N VAL A 149 76.60 35.91 53.04
CA VAL A 149 75.53 36.79 52.53
C VAL A 149 75.34 36.64 51.02
N GLU A 150 76.41 36.46 50.26
CA GLU A 150 76.36 36.17 48.82
C GLU A 150 75.72 34.81 48.53
N ARG A 151 76.05 33.78 49.32
CA ARG A 151 75.39 32.46 49.25
C ARG A 151 73.89 32.56 49.53
N GLN A 152 73.51 33.21 50.63
CA GLN A 152 72.10 33.43 50.99
C GLN A 152 71.36 34.22 49.92
N ARG A 153 71.97 35.26 49.35
CA ARG A 153 71.40 36.03 48.23
C ARG A 153 71.20 35.16 46.98
N GLY A 154 72.16 34.30 46.65
CA GLY A 154 72.04 33.37 45.53
C GLY A 154 70.91 32.35 45.73
N GLU A 155 70.74 31.85 46.95
CA GLU A 155 69.65 30.91 47.32
C GLU A 155 68.27 31.57 47.30
N GLU A 156 68.14 32.82 47.77
CA GLU A 156 66.90 33.60 47.65
C GLU A 156 66.58 33.94 46.19
N GLU A 157 67.59 34.33 45.39
CA GLU A 157 67.38 34.62 43.97
C GLU A 157 67.00 33.36 43.18
N HIS A 158 67.62 32.21 43.47
CA HIS A 158 67.22 30.93 42.88
C HIS A 158 65.79 30.55 43.26
N ARG A 159 65.41 30.66 44.55
CA ARG A 159 64.03 30.44 45.01
C ARG A 159 63.04 31.40 44.35
N ARG A 160 63.40 32.68 44.16
CA ARG A 160 62.55 33.65 43.46
C ARG A 160 62.32 33.25 42.01
N ARG A 161 63.38 32.91 41.26
CA ARG A 161 63.26 32.45 39.86
C ARG A 161 62.45 31.16 39.75
N GLN A 162 62.60 30.21 40.69
CA GLN A 162 61.81 28.98 40.71
C GLN A 162 60.32 29.27 40.98
N ALA A 163 60.01 30.21 41.88
CA ALA A 163 58.64 30.63 42.14
C ALA A 163 58.03 31.43 40.96
N GLU A 164 58.83 32.29 40.30
CA GLU A 164 58.46 32.99 39.06
C GLU A 164 58.14 31.99 37.93
N GLN A 165 58.99 30.97 37.74
CA GLN A 165 58.74 29.89 36.77
C GLN A 165 57.48 29.09 37.09
N GLN A 166 57.29 28.67 38.34
CA GLN A 166 56.09 27.94 38.76
C GLN A 166 54.81 28.77 38.65
N ALA A 167 54.91 30.10 38.81
CA ALA A 167 53.78 31.00 38.61
C ALA A 167 53.42 31.11 37.12
N ALA A 168 54.41 31.24 36.23
CA ALA A 168 54.21 31.26 34.78
C ALA A 168 53.63 29.92 34.27
N GLU A 169 54.21 28.79 34.65
CA GLU A 169 53.69 27.45 34.31
C GLU A 169 52.23 27.24 34.79
N ALA A 170 51.85 27.85 35.92
CA ALA A 170 50.49 27.81 36.44
C ALA A 170 49.53 28.84 35.82
N GLU A 171 50.05 29.86 35.13
CA GLU A 171 49.29 30.82 34.32
C GLU A 171 49.04 30.22 32.94
N ASP A 172 50.09 29.73 32.27
CA ASP A 172 50.00 28.99 31.00
C ASP A 172 48.99 27.82 31.09
N ALA A 173 49.06 27.01 32.15
CA ALA A 173 48.15 25.89 32.36
C ALA A 173 46.69 26.30 32.68
N ARG A 174 46.45 27.56 33.09
CA ARG A 174 45.10 28.12 33.22
C ARG A 174 44.59 28.63 31.89
N GLU A 175 45.43 29.33 31.12
CA GLU A 175 45.06 29.79 29.78
C GLU A 175 44.72 28.60 28.86
N GLU A 176 45.49 27.52 28.91
CA GLU A 176 45.20 26.28 28.17
C GLU A 176 43.88 25.62 28.64
N ALA A 177 43.61 25.61 29.95
CA ALA A 177 42.37 25.05 30.50
C ALA A 177 41.13 25.91 30.16
N ASP A 178 41.26 27.23 30.19
CA ASP A 178 40.18 28.16 29.84
C ASP A 178 39.91 28.14 28.33
N ALA A 179 40.94 28.00 27.49
CA ALA A 179 40.79 27.79 26.04
C ALA A 179 40.09 26.46 25.73
N ALA A 180 40.55 25.34 26.32
CA ALA A 180 39.90 24.04 26.15
C ALA A 180 38.44 24.02 26.66
N ALA A 181 38.12 24.83 27.68
CA ALA A 181 36.75 25.00 28.16
C ALA A 181 35.89 25.82 27.19
N GLN A 182 36.45 26.83 26.51
CA GLN A 182 35.77 27.59 25.47
C GLN A 182 35.48 26.71 24.24
N ASP A 183 36.49 26.00 23.73
CA ASP A 183 36.34 25.06 22.60
C ASP A 183 35.24 24.02 22.88
N ALA A 184 35.23 23.42 24.08
CA ALA A 184 34.23 22.44 24.48
C ALA A 184 32.80 23.02 24.62
N ILE A 185 32.66 24.33 24.91
CA ILE A 185 31.36 25.02 24.89
C ILE A 185 30.92 25.26 23.44
N GLU A 186 31.81 25.73 22.57
CA GLU A 186 31.50 25.97 21.15
C GLU A 186 31.11 24.67 20.42
N GLU A 187 31.83 23.57 20.62
CA GLU A 187 31.47 22.25 20.09
C GLU A 187 30.08 21.80 20.56
N LEU A 188 29.77 22.02 21.84
CA LEU A 188 28.49 21.63 22.44
C LEU A 188 27.33 22.52 21.98
N GLU A 189 27.56 23.80 21.71
CA GLU A 189 26.57 24.69 21.08
C GLU A 189 26.35 24.33 19.61
N SER A 190 27.41 24.00 18.87
CA SER A 190 27.31 23.51 17.50
C SER A 190 26.50 22.21 17.42
N ALA A 191 26.86 21.20 18.24
CA ALA A 191 26.14 19.93 18.30
C ALA A 191 24.66 20.08 18.71
N ARG A 192 24.34 21.04 19.58
CA ARG A 192 22.94 21.40 19.91
C ARG A 192 22.20 22.01 18.72
N SER A 193 22.85 22.90 17.98
CA SER A 193 22.29 23.52 16.77
C SER A 193 22.01 22.47 15.69
N GLU A 194 22.96 21.57 15.44
CA GLU A 194 22.80 20.44 14.51
C GLU A 194 21.67 19.49 14.95
N ALA A 195 21.59 19.15 16.24
CA ALA A 195 20.52 18.29 16.76
C ALA A 195 19.12 18.93 16.61
N LEU A 196 18.98 20.24 16.85
CA LEU A 196 17.73 20.97 16.61
C LEU A 196 17.37 21.04 15.12
N SER A 197 18.36 21.25 14.24
CA SER A 197 18.19 21.20 12.79
C SER A 197 17.71 19.80 12.34
N ALA A 198 18.33 18.74 12.82
CA ALA A 198 17.94 17.36 12.54
C ALA A 198 16.52 17.03 13.03
N LEU A 199 16.13 17.49 14.23
CA LEU A 199 14.77 17.31 14.76
C LEU A 199 13.72 18.05 13.93
N THR A 200 13.98 19.29 13.51
CA THR A 200 13.03 20.05 12.66
C THR A 200 12.91 19.44 11.26
N ALA A 201 14.01 18.96 10.67
CA ALA A 201 14.00 18.22 9.41
C ALA A 201 13.24 16.88 9.52
N ALA A 202 13.44 16.14 10.61
CA ALA A 202 12.73 14.88 10.86
C ALA A 202 11.21 15.10 11.05
N GLU A 203 10.81 16.13 11.80
CA GLU A 203 9.39 16.46 11.99
C GLU A 203 8.73 16.93 10.69
N LYS A 204 9.42 17.76 9.88
CA LYS A 204 8.95 18.11 8.54
C LYS A 204 8.76 16.87 7.66
N SER A 205 9.75 15.97 7.62
CA SER A 205 9.66 14.71 6.86
C SER A 205 8.50 13.82 7.31
N ARG A 206 8.17 13.81 8.61
CA ARG A 206 6.98 13.11 9.13
C ARG A 206 5.68 13.76 8.67
N GLN A 207 5.60 15.10 8.66
CA GLN A 207 4.44 15.84 8.17
C GLN A 207 4.23 15.61 6.67
N ASP A 208 5.29 15.76 5.87
CA ASP A 208 5.29 15.48 4.42
C ASP A 208 4.82 14.03 4.14
N ALA A 209 5.27 13.06 4.95
CA ALA A 209 4.86 11.65 4.85
C ALA A 209 3.41 11.38 5.29
N VAL A 210 2.83 12.18 6.19
CA VAL A 210 1.40 12.12 6.55
C VAL A 210 0.57 12.66 5.39
N THR A 211 0.87 13.87 4.90
CA THR A 211 0.16 14.47 3.77
C THR A 211 0.23 13.60 2.51
N ALA A 212 1.38 12.97 2.23
CA ALA A 212 1.51 12.02 1.12
C ALA A 212 0.58 10.80 1.27
N ARG A 213 0.38 10.30 2.49
CA ARG A 213 -0.55 9.18 2.77
C ARG A 213 -2.01 9.60 2.67
N GLU A 214 -2.36 10.80 3.13
CA GLU A 214 -3.70 11.36 3.02
C GLU A 214 -4.09 11.57 1.56
N ASN A 215 -3.20 12.14 0.75
CA ASN A 215 -3.38 12.30 -0.69
C ASN A 215 -3.57 10.95 -1.39
N ALA A 216 -2.68 9.98 -1.13
CA ALA A 216 -2.78 8.64 -1.72
C ALA A 216 -4.05 7.89 -1.30
N ALA A 217 -4.53 8.09 -0.06
CA ALA A 217 -5.81 7.54 0.39
C ALA A 217 -6.99 8.20 -0.36
N GLY A 218 -6.95 9.51 -0.58
CA GLY A 218 -7.93 10.23 -1.39
C GLY A 218 -7.98 9.76 -2.84
N GLU A 219 -6.82 9.60 -3.49
CA GLU A 219 -6.70 9.05 -4.84
C GLU A 219 -7.27 7.63 -4.97
N VAL A 220 -7.02 6.76 -3.97
CA VAL A 220 -7.55 5.39 -3.94
C VAL A 220 -9.08 5.38 -3.77
N GLU A 221 -9.64 6.23 -2.90
CA GLU A 221 -11.10 6.33 -2.75
C GLU A 221 -11.77 6.94 -3.99
N GLN A 222 -11.15 7.94 -4.64
CA GLN A 222 -11.63 8.46 -5.91
C GLN A 222 -11.63 7.38 -6.99
N ALA A 223 -10.52 6.65 -7.17
CA ALA A 223 -10.43 5.58 -8.16
C ALA A 223 -11.45 4.45 -7.89
N ARG A 224 -11.74 4.14 -6.62
CA ARG A 224 -12.82 3.20 -6.24
C ARG A 224 -14.19 3.71 -6.64
N ALA A 225 -14.49 4.98 -6.42
CA ALA A 225 -15.75 5.60 -6.82
C ALA A 225 -15.91 5.63 -8.35
N GLU A 226 -14.85 5.95 -9.10
CA GLU A 226 -14.83 5.92 -10.57
C GLU A 226 -15.07 4.50 -11.11
N VAL A 227 -14.38 3.49 -10.56
CA VAL A 227 -14.59 2.08 -10.95
C VAL A 227 -16.01 1.61 -10.61
N ALA A 228 -16.58 2.02 -9.48
CA ALA A 228 -17.97 1.73 -9.13
C ALA A 228 -18.95 2.35 -10.13
N ALA A 229 -18.79 3.64 -10.45
CA ALA A 229 -19.64 4.34 -11.42
C ALA A 229 -19.54 3.74 -12.84
N VAL A 230 -18.33 3.40 -13.30
CA VAL A 230 -18.13 2.72 -14.59
C VAL A 230 -18.80 1.34 -14.59
N ARG A 231 -18.74 0.60 -13.49
CA ARG A 231 -19.40 -0.71 -13.36
C ARG A 231 -20.92 -0.59 -13.39
N GLU A 232 -21.50 0.37 -12.68
CA GLU A 232 -22.94 0.64 -12.69
C GLU A 232 -23.42 1.04 -14.10
N ALA A 233 -22.70 1.93 -14.77
CA ALA A 233 -22.99 2.33 -16.15
C ALA A 233 -22.90 1.14 -17.12
N ALA A 234 -21.89 0.27 -16.99
CA ALA A 234 -21.75 -0.93 -17.83
C ALA A 234 -22.89 -1.95 -17.58
N VAL A 235 -23.35 -2.10 -16.34
CA VAL A 235 -24.51 -2.96 -16.02
C VAL A 235 -25.79 -2.37 -16.63
N ALA A 236 -26.02 -1.07 -16.50
CA ALA A 236 -27.18 -0.40 -17.09
C ALA A 236 -27.20 -0.53 -18.63
N GLN A 237 -26.05 -0.33 -19.28
CA GLN A 237 -25.91 -0.49 -20.74
C GLN A 237 -26.13 -1.96 -21.17
N ALA A 238 -25.65 -2.94 -20.41
CA ALA A 238 -25.87 -4.35 -20.71
C ALA A 238 -27.36 -4.75 -20.60
N GLU A 239 -28.07 -4.22 -19.60
CA GLU A 239 -29.52 -4.38 -19.45
C GLU A 239 -30.30 -3.71 -20.59
N GLU A 240 -29.93 -2.48 -20.99
CA GLU A 240 -30.55 -1.80 -22.15
C GLU A 240 -30.37 -2.61 -23.45
N VAL A 241 -29.15 -3.07 -23.72
CA VAL A 241 -28.86 -3.92 -24.89
C VAL A 241 -29.62 -5.25 -24.84
N ARG A 242 -29.80 -5.84 -23.64
CA ARG A 242 -30.60 -7.06 -23.49
C ARG A 242 -32.07 -6.81 -23.83
N LEU A 243 -32.66 -5.75 -23.28
CA LEU A 243 -34.07 -5.38 -23.52
C LEU A 243 -34.33 -5.01 -24.99
N ASP A 244 -33.39 -4.32 -25.65
CA ASP A 244 -33.50 -4.05 -27.09
C ASP A 244 -33.38 -5.34 -27.93
N ALA A 245 -32.48 -6.26 -27.57
CA ALA A 245 -32.36 -7.55 -28.24
C ALA A 245 -33.63 -8.42 -28.05
N GLU A 246 -34.18 -8.49 -26.84
CA GLU A 246 -35.45 -9.18 -26.53
C GLU A 246 -36.61 -8.59 -27.36
N ARG A 247 -36.71 -7.26 -27.43
CA ARG A 247 -37.71 -6.58 -28.29
C ARG A 247 -37.54 -6.94 -29.76
N ARG A 248 -36.33 -6.85 -30.32
CA ARG A 248 -36.07 -7.21 -31.73
C ARG A 248 -36.39 -8.67 -32.03
N ILE A 249 -36.11 -9.58 -31.10
CA ILE A 249 -36.47 -11.00 -31.23
C ILE A 249 -37.99 -11.17 -31.29
N ALA A 250 -38.74 -10.50 -30.40
CA ALA A 250 -40.21 -10.54 -30.42
C ALA A 250 -40.80 -9.93 -31.71
N GLU A 251 -40.25 -8.82 -32.20
CA GLU A 251 -40.64 -8.19 -33.47
C GLU A 251 -40.39 -9.12 -34.67
N ILE A 252 -39.22 -9.77 -34.73
CA ILE A 252 -38.88 -10.75 -35.77
C ILE A 252 -39.81 -11.97 -35.69
N GLN A 253 -40.08 -12.49 -34.49
CA GLN A 253 -40.99 -13.62 -34.30
C GLN A 253 -42.41 -13.29 -34.78
N ALA A 254 -42.96 -12.13 -34.39
CA ALA A 254 -44.27 -11.68 -34.86
C ALA A 254 -44.31 -11.50 -36.39
N ALA A 255 -43.26 -10.93 -36.99
CA ALA A 255 -43.16 -10.79 -38.44
C ALA A 255 -43.11 -12.15 -39.17
N VAL A 256 -42.35 -13.12 -38.64
CA VAL A 256 -42.29 -14.48 -39.17
C VAL A 256 -43.63 -15.21 -39.02
N GLU A 257 -44.32 -15.06 -37.90
CA GLU A 257 -45.67 -15.62 -37.72
C GLU A 257 -46.66 -15.08 -38.75
N VAL A 258 -46.67 -13.76 -38.98
CA VAL A 258 -47.51 -13.13 -40.03
C VAL A 258 -47.16 -13.67 -41.42
N GLN A 259 -45.87 -13.77 -41.77
CA GLN A 259 -45.42 -14.34 -43.05
C GLN A 259 -45.84 -15.81 -43.21
N VAL A 260 -45.74 -16.61 -42.15
CA VAL A 260 -46.15 -18.03 -42.18
C VAL A 260 -47.67 -18.15 -42.33
N GLN A 261 -48.47 -17.30 -41.69
CA GLN A 261 -49.92 -17.31 -41.87
C GLN A 261 -50.31 -16.85 -43.29
N GLN A 262 -49.65 -15.81 -43.82
CA GLN A 262 -49.87 -15.37 -45.20
C GLN A 262 -49.50 -16.46 -46.22
N ALA A 263 -48.34 -17.11 -46.07
CA ALA A 263 -47.93 -18.21 -46.94
C ALA A 263 -48.91 -19.41 -46.85
N ARG A 264 -49.51 -19.66 -45.69
CA ARG A 264 -50.56 -20.69 -45.51
C ARG A 264 -51.87 -20.32 -46.20
N THR A 265 -52.33 -19.06 -46.11
CA THR A 265 -53.56 -18.63 -46.80
C THR A 265 -53.36 -18.57 -48.30
N GLU A 266 -52.22 -18.10 -48.79
CA GLU A 266 -51.85 -18.13 -50.21
C GLU A 266 -51.78 -19.58 -50.75
N ALA A 267 -51.15 -20.49 -50.00
CA ALA A 267 -51.12 -21.91 -50.37
C ALA A 267 -52.51 -22.55 -50.37
N GLU A 268 -53.40 -22.17 -49.44
CA GLU A 268 -54.78 -22.68 -49.42
C GLU A 268 -55.61 -22.15 -50.59
N VAL A 269 -55.51 -20.86 -50.90
CA VAL A 269 -56.15 -20.26 -52.09
C VAL A 269 -55.64 -20.93 -53.36
N ALA A 270 -54.34 -21.21 -53.47
CA ALA A 270 -53.76 -21.92 -54.60
C ALA A 270 -54.28 -23.38 -54.71
N ARG A 271 -54.41 -24.10 -53.58
CA ARG A 271 -55.00 -25.46 -53.56
C ARG A 271 -56.46 -25.46 -54.01
N ILE A 272 -57.27 -24.52 -53.51
CA ILE A 272 -58.68 -24.38 -53.90
C ILE A 272 -58.78 -24.06 -55.40
N ALA A 273 -58.00 -23.09 -55.89
CA ALA A 273 -57.98 -22.72 -57.31
C ALA A 273 -57.56 -23.90 -58.22
N GLN A 274 -56.58 -24.70 -57.79
CA GLN A 274 -56.18 -25.92 -58.51
C GLN A 274 -57.31 -26.96 -58.55
N ALA A 275 -57.96 -27.21 -57.42
CA ALA A 275 -59.08 -28.17 -57.34
C ALA A 275 -60.29 -27.73 -58.19
N THR A 276 -60.61 -26.43 -58.18
CA THR A 276 -61.65 -25.86 -59.07
C THR A 276 -61.28 -26.03 -60.53
N ALA A 277 -60.06 -25.67 -60.94
CA ALA A 277 -59.60 -25.82 -62.33
C ALA A 277 -59.54 -27.29 -62.78
N GLU A 278 -59.27 -28.24 -61.88
CA GLU A 278 -59.32 -29.67 -62.18
C GLU A 278 -60.77 -30.17 -62.35
N SER A 279 -61.70 -29.72 -61.49
CA SER A 279 -63.13 -29.99 -61.62
C SER A 279 -63.72 -29.42 -62.92
N GLU A 280 -63.35 -28.19 -63.28
CA GLU A 280 -63.72 -27.56 -64.56
C GLU A 280 -63.18 -28.33 -65.77
N ARG A 281 -61.96 -28.87 -65.68
CA ARG A 281 -61.41 -29.75 -66.73
C ARG A 281 -62.16 -31.07 -66.83
N GLN A 282 -62.44 -31.73 -65.70
CA GLN A 282 -63.18 -33.00 -65.68
C GLN A 282 -64.60 -32.82 -66.23
N THR A 283 -65.33 -31.78 -65.81
CA THR A 283 -66.67 -31.46 -66.33
C THR A 283 -66.63 -31.10 -67.82
N SER A 284 -65.67 -30.29 -68.26
CA SER A 284 -65.46 -29.97 -69.69
C SER A 284 -65.14 -31.22 -70.52
N GLN A 285 -64.34 -32.14 -69.98
CA GLN A 285 -64.00 -33.41 -70.63
C GLN A 285 -65.22 -34.33 -70.72
N HIS A 286 -66.00 -34.48 -69.64
CA HIS A 286 -67.24 -35.25 -69.64
C HIS A 286 -68.26 -34.67 -70.64
N ALA A 287 -68.44 -33.35 -70.69
CA ALA A 287 -69.30 -32.71 -71.68
C ALA A 287 -68.81 -32.94 -73.12
N ALA A 288 -67.49 -32.86 -73.36
CA ALA A 288 -66.92 -33.15 -74.67
C ALA A 288 -67.10 -34.63 -75.07
N ASP A 289 -66.99 -35.57 -74.12
CA ASP A 289 -67.20 -37.00 -74.38
C ASP A 289 -68.68 -37.37 -74.54
N GLN A 290 -69.60 -36.68 -73.84
CA GLN A 290 -71.04 -36.74 -74.10
C GLN A 290 -71.39 -36.25 -75.50
N LEU A 291 -70.94 -35.06 -75.90
CA LEU A 291 -71.14 -34.53 -77.25
C LEU A 291 -70.54 -35.45 -78.33
N ARG A 292 -69.40 -36.09 -78.06
CA ARG A 292 -68.82 -37.11 -78.96
C ARG A 292 -69.66 -38.39 -79.03
N ALA A 293 -70.33 -38.78 -77.95
CA ALA A 293 -71.23 -39.93 -77.93
C ALA A 293 -72.51 -39.61 -78.70
N GLU A 294 -73.15 -38.47 -78.42
CA GLU A 294 -74.33 -37.96 -79.14
C GLU A 294 -74.08 -37.80 -80.64
N LEU A 295 -72.93 -37.23 -81.04
CA LEU A 295 -72.55 -37.11 -82.46
C LEU A 295 -72.30 -38.47 -83.13
N ARG A 296 -71.82 -39.49 -82.40
CA ARG A 296 -71.72 -40.85 -82.94
C ARG A 296 -73.11 -41.47 -83.08
N GLU A 297 -73.97 -41.30 -82.08
CA GLU A 297 -75.33 -41.83 -82.09
C GLU A 297 -76.14 -41.21 -83.23
N LEU A 298 -76.17 -39.87 -83.37
CA LEU A 298 -76.82 -39.16 -84.48
C LEU A 298 -76.28 -39.61 -85.85
N ARG A 299 -74.96 -39.79 -85.99
CA ARG A 299 -74.35 -40.30 -87.22
C ARG A 299 -74.78 -41.74 -87.51
N ASP A 300 -74.89 -42.58 -86.49
CA ASP A 300 -75.26 -43.99 -86.64
C ASP A 300 -76.78 -44.15 -86.84
N GLN A 301 -77.60 -43.29 -86.23
CA GLN A 301 -79.03 -43.07 -86.53
C GLN A 301 -79.22 -42.66 -87.99
N HIS A 302 -78.59 -41.57 -88.46
CA HIS A 302 -78.65 -41.16 -89.87
C HIS A 302 -78.14 -42.23 -90.83
N ARG A 303 -77.14 -43.03 -90.44
CA ARG A 303 -76.69 -44.18 -91.22
C ARG A 303 -77.76 -45.27 -91.30
N SER A 304 -78.48 -45.52 -90.21
CA SER A 304 -79.62 -46.46 -90.18
C SER A 304 -80.81 -45.93 -90.99
N GLU A 305 -81.17 -44.65 -90.88
CA GLU A 305 -82.21 -43.98 -91.69
C GLU A 305 -81.87 -44.07 -93.18
N LEU A 306 -80.63 -43.77 -93.57
CA LEU A 306 -80.18 -43.91 -94.95
C LEU A 306 -80.18 -45.35 -95.45
N GLU A 307 -79.96 -46.35 -94.60
CA GLU A 307 -80.08 -47.75 -95.03
C GLU A 307 -81.54 -48.21 -95.07
N SER A 308 -82.40 -47.78 -94.15
CA SER A 308 -83.86 -47.97 -94.22
C SER A 308 -84.42 -47.36 -95.50
N LEU A 309 -84.12 -46.10 -95.82
CA LEU A 309 -84.52 -45.44 -97.06
C LEU A 309 -83.97 -46.15 -98.31
N ARG A 310 -82.79 -46.76 -98.25
CA ARG A 310 -82.27 -47.61 -99.35
C ARG A 310 -83.01 -48.94 -99.46
N ILE A 311 -83.45 -49.53 -98.34
CA ILE A 311 -84.24 -50.76 -98.32
C ILE A 311 -85.65 -50.47 -98.84
N GLU A 312 -86.29 -49.40 -98.38
CA GLU A 312 -87.57 -48.87 -98.88
C GLU A 312 -87.48 -48.59 -100.38
N HIS A 313 -86.52 -47.78 -100.86
CA HIS A 313 -86.37 -47.53 -102.29
C HIS A 313 -85.99 -48.76 -103.13
N ARG A 314 -85.42 -49.83 -102.54
CA ARG A 314 -85.27 -51.13 -103.22
C ARG A 314 -86.62 -51.85 -103.27
N ALA A 315 -87.37 -51.87 -102.17
CA ALA A 315 -88.72 -52.43 -102.09
C ALA A 315 -89.68 -51.73 -103.05
N ASP A 316 -89.80 -50.39 -103.02
CA ASP A 316 -90.59 -49.58 -103.94
C ASP A 316 -90.28 -49.92 -105.42
N ARG A 317 -88.98 -50.09 -105.73
CA ARG A 317 -88.55 -50.43 -107.09
C ARG A 317 -88.93 -51.85 -107.50
N ASP A 318 -88.84 -52.80 -106.59
CA ASP A 318 -89.15 -54.20 -106.85
C ASP A 318 -90.67 -54.44 -106.82
N GLU A 319 -91.43 -53.67 -106.05
CA GLU A 319 -92.89 -53.53 -106.11
C GLU A 319 -93.31 -52.92 -107.46
N LEU A 320 -92.80 -51.74 -107.85
CA LEU A 320 -93.05 -51.14 -109.17
C LEU A 320 -92.68 -52.07 -110.33
N ARG A 321 -91.64 -52.89 -110.20
CA ARG A 321 -91.30 -53.94 -111.17
C ARG A 321 -92.32 -55.07 -111.18
N THR A 322 -92.79 -55.50 -110.02
CA THR A 322 -93.79 -56.56 -109.87
C THR A 322 -95.14 -56.10 -110.40
N ASP A 323 -95.57 -54.89 -110.07
CA ASP A 323 -96.76 -54.22 -110.62
C ASP A 323 -96.65 -54.04 -112.13
N HIS A 324 -95.51 -53.59 -112.64
CA HIS A 324 -95.32 -53.47 -114.09
C HIS A 324 -95.32 -54.84 -114.79
N GLN A 325 -94.77 -55.88 -114.17
CA GLN A 325 -94.87 -57.25 -114.67
C GLN A 325 -96.30 -57.80 -114.61
N ALA A 326 -97.06 -57.48 -113.56
CA ALA A 326 -98.47 -57.82 -113.42
C ALA A 326 -99.31 -57.09 -114.49
N GLN A 327 -99.12 -55.79 -114.68
CA GLN A 327 -99.75 -55.02 -115.76
C GLN A 327 -99.40 -55.59 -117.15
N LEU A 328 -98.14 -56.00 -117.38
CA LEU A 328 -97.76 -56.67 -118.63
C LEU A 328 -98.37 -58.06 -118.76
N ALA A 329 -98.56 -58.80 -117.66
CA ALA A 329 -99.25 -60.08 -117.64
C ALA A 329 -100.75 -59.90 -117.93
N ASP A 330 -101.42 -58.92 -117.31
CA ASP A 330 -102.82 -58.56 -117.55
C ASP A 330 -103.05 -58.05 -118.97
N ILE A 331 -102.14 -57.23 -119.51
CA ILE A 331 -102.20 -56.79 -120.92
C ILE A 331 -102.02 -57.98 -121.87
N ARG A 332 -101.10 -58.91 -121.56
CA ARG A 332 -100.91 -60.15 -122.33
C ARG A 332 -102.11 -61.08 -122.21
N GLN A 333 -102.70 -61.21 -121.04
CA GLN A 333 -103.89 -62.02 -120.79
C GLN A 333 -105.09 -61.42 -121.51
N ALA A 334 -105.37 -60.12 -121.34
CA ALA A 334 -106.43 -59.43 -122.08
C ALA A 334 -106.20 -59.41 -123.61
N ALA A 335 -104.96 -59.47 -124.08
CA ALA A 335 -104.65 -59.68 -125.49
C ALA A 335 -104.89 -61.13 -125.94
N ALA A 336 -104.49 -62.12 -125.11
CA ALA A 336 -104.75 -63.53 -125.35
C ALA A 336 -106.25 -63.86 -125.31
N ASP A 337 -107.01 -63.24 -124.42
CA ASP A 337 -108.47 -63.37 -124.30
C ASP A 337 -109.16 -62.69 -125.50
N ARG A 338 -108.68 -61.52 -125.96
CA ARG A 338 -109.14 -60.90 -127.21
C ARG A 338 -108.84 -61.76 -128.43
N VAL A 339 -107.66 -62.37 -128.50
CA VAL A 339 -107.29 -63.30 -129.57
C VAL A 339 -108.17 -64.55 -129.48
N ALA A 340 -108.33 -65.17 -128.30
CA ALA A 340 -109.19 -66.34 -128.10
C ALA A 340 -110.66 -66.04 -128.44
N ALA A 341 -111.17 -64.87 -128.08
CA ALA A 341 -112.49 -64.39 -128.47
C ALA A 341 -112.59 -64.17 -129.99
N ALA A 342 -111.58 -63.59 -130.64
CA ALA A 342 -111.53 -63.43 -132.09
C ALA A 342 -111.45 -64.79 -132.82
N THR A 343 -110.61 -65.72 -132.36
CA THR A 343 -110.52 -67.08 -132.92
C THR A 343 -111.79 -67.88 -132.67
N THR A 344 -112.49 -67.65 -131.56
CA THR A 344 -113.78 -68.32 -131.27
C THR A 344 -114.89 -67.72 -132.12
N ALA A 345 -114.93 -66.39 -132.30
CA ALA A 345 -115.83 -65.72 -133.22
C ALA A 345 -115.57 -66.15 -134.68
N GLN A 346 -114.30 -66.31 -135.07
CA GLN A 346 -113.91 -66.87 -136.36
C GLN A 346 -114.39 -68.32 -136.50
N ARG A 347 -114.17 -69.17 -135.50
CA ARG A 347 -114.59 -70.58 -135.53
C ARG A 347 -116.11 -70.74 -135.56
N VAL A 348 -116.84 -69.85 -134.88
CA VAL A 348 -118.31 -69.75 -134.97
C VAL A 348 -118.76 -69.25 -136.34
N ALA A 349 -118.07 -68.27 -136.94
CA ALA A 349 -118.34 -67.83 -138.30
C ALA A 349 -118.03 -68.92 -139.35
N GLU A 350 -116.98 -69.70 -139.14
CA GLU A 350 -116.63 -70.89 -139.93
C GLU A 350 -117.70 -71.97 -139.78
N GLN A 351 -118.15 -72.30 -138.57
CA GLN A 351 -119.26 -73.24 -138.34
C GLN A 351 -120.58 -72.75 -138.96
N ILE A 352 -120.92 -71.46 -138.86
CA ILE A 352 -122.09 -70.89 -139.53
C ILE A 352 -121.96 -70.99 -141.06
N ALA A 353 -120.77 -70.79 -141.61
CA ALA A 353 -120.49 -70.95 -143.04
C ALA A 353 -120.51 -72.43 -143.48
N GLU A 354 -120.16 -73.36 -142.59
CA GLU A 354 -120.22 -74.81 -142.81
C GLU A 354 -121.67 -75.32 -142.75
N ASP A 355 -122.46 -74.91 -141.74
CA ASP A 355 -123.91 -75.14 -141.66
C ASP A 355 -124.65 -74.59 -142.90
N LEU A 356 -124.29 -73.39 -143.36
CA LEU A 356 -124.81 -72.81 -144.61
C LEU A 356 -124.40 -73.61 -145.85
N ARG A 357 -123.22 -74.25 -145.87
CA ARG A 357 -122.81 -75.14 -146.96
C ARG A 357 -123.56 -76.48 -146.91
N GLU A 358 -123.73 -77.09 -145.75
CA GLU A 358 -124.49 -78.34 -145.62
C GLU A 358 -125.97 -78.13 -146.01
N GLN A 359 -126.57 -77.00 -145.63
CA GLN A 359 -127.92 -76.61 -146.06
C GLN A 359 -128.04 -76.35 -147.57
N LEU A 360 -126.94 -76.05 -148.26
CA LEU A 360 -126.91 -75.86 -149.73
C LEU A 360 -126.55 -77.13 -150.50
N VAL A 361 -125.74 -78.04 -149.93
CA VAL A 361 -125.34 -79.32 -150.56
C VAL A 361 -126.45 -80.37 -150.46
N ALA A 362 -127.27 -80.35 -149.40
CA ALA A 362 -128.41 -81.27 -149.25
C ALA A 362 -129.63 -80.95 -150.14
N ARG A 363 -129.54 -80.00 -151.09
CA ARG A 363 -130.73 -79.33 -151.67
C ARG A 363 -130.75 -79.15 -153.20
N SER A 364 -130.19 -80.08 -153.97
CA SER A 364 -130.28 -80.02 -155.45
C SER A 364 -130.16 -81.36 -156.21
N GLU A 365 -131.15 -82.24 -156.06
CA GLU A 365 -131.64 -83.14 -157.14
C GLU A 365 -133.13 -83.54 -156.85
N PRO A 366 -133.93 -83.99 -157.83
CA PRO A 366 -134.75 -83.09 -158.65
C PRO A 366 -136.29 -83.25 -158.47
N VAL A 367 -137.07 -82.41 -159.17
CA VAL A 367 -138.41 -82.67 -159.81
C VAL A 367 -139.28 -83.77 -159.12
N VAL A 368 -140.43 -83.45 -158.48
CA VAL A 368 -141.70 -82.97 -159.10
C VAL A 368 -142.57 -82.09 -158.15
N ALA A 369 -143.09 -80.95 -158.66
CA ALA A 369 -144.29 -80.16 -158.22
C ALA A 369 -144.34 -79.47 -156.82
N ARG A 370 -144.97 -78.30 -156.56
CA ARG A 370 -145.50 -77.09 -157.31
C ARG A 370 -145.91 -76.01 -156.23
N PRO A 371 -146.56 -74.85 -156.54
CA PRO A 371 -146.03 -73.48 -156.74
C PRO A 371 -146.24 -72.40 -155.61
N GLU A 372 -145.72 -71.17 -155.85
CA GLU A 372 -146.19 -69.82 -155.35
C GLU A 372 -145.81 -69.30 -153.91
N PRO A 373 -145.92 -67.98 -153.53
CA PRO A 373 -145.08 -66.83 -154.00
C PRO A 373 -144.77 -65.62 -153.00
N VAL A 374 -144.13 -64.53 -153.51
CA VAL A 374 -144.13 -63.06 -153.15
C VAL A 374 -143.34 -62.38 -151.95
N ILE A 375 -142.89 -61.12 -152.24
CA ILE A 375 -142.61 -59.87 -151.45
C ILE A 375 -141.17 -59.50 -150.97
N GLU A 376 -140.84 -58.23 -151.25
CA GLU A 376 -139.85 -57.25 -150.72
C GLU A 376 -139.93 -57.07 -149.15
N PRO A 377 -139.37 -56.03 -148.46
CA PRO A 377 -138.51 -54.90 -148.88
C PRO A 377 -137.26 -54.72 -147.97
N LYS A 378 -136.48 -53.63 -147.98
CA LYS A 378 -136.59 -52.34 -148.69
C LYS A 378 -135.24 -51.75 -149.06
#